data_AF-A0A1E4ZIX7-F1
#
_entry.id   AF-A0A1E4ZIX7-F1
#
_cell.length_a   1.000
_cell.length_b   1.000
_cell.length_c   1.000
_cell.angle_alpha   90.00
_cell.angle_beta   90.00
_cell.angle_gamma   90.00
#
_symmetry.space_group_name_H-M   'P 1'
#
loop_
_entity.id
_entity.type
_entity.pdbx_description
1 polymer ?
#
loop_
_entity_poly.entity_id
_entity_poly.type
_entity_poly.pdbx_seq_one_letter_code
_entity_poly.pdbx_strand_id
1 'polypeptide(L)'
;MQELANILFEFIFKQLTDELIRQGHKLTGALIESFEGKVREQTDSLDLDFLMLVYGRALNDGILPERIPYTVGGPPRGGKSKYIEGLIDFALKKFTLDKKRATSIAFAIARKQKEKGYPLTGKIGFIDNVLSADSEEITNLIADYYEVTIQQLIEEQISYADK
;
A
#
# COMPACT_ATOMS: atom_id res chain seq x y z
N MET A 1 -20.56 -14.21 -4.99
CA MET A 1 -19.75 -13.61 -3.90
C MET A 1 -18.26 -13.67 -4.17
N GLN A 2 -17.65 -14.84 -4.37
CA GLN A 2 -16.22 -14.95 -4.71
C GLN A 2 -15.83 -14.14 -5.97
N GLU A 3 -16.68 -14.12 -7.00
CA GLU A 3 -16.44 -13.34 -8.22
C GLU A 3 -16.41 -11.83 -7.96
N LEU A 4 -17.42 -11.30 -7.25
CA LEU A 4 -17.42 -9.90 -6.80
C LEU A 4 -16.15 -9.57 -5.99
N ALA A 5 -15.75 -10.45 -5.08
CA ALA A 5 -14.52 -10.25 -4.30
C ALA A 5 -13.28 -10.16 -5.19
N ASN A 6 -13.16 -11.00 -6.22
CA ASN A 6 -12.04 -10.96 -7.16
C ASN A 6 -12.01 -9.64 -7.95
N ILE A 7 -13.17 -9.19 -8.46
CA ILE A 7 -13.30 -7.92 -9.17
C ILE A 7 -12.83 -6.75 -8.29
N LEU A 8 -13.31 -6.72 -7.04
CA LEU A 8 -12.94 -5.67 -6.09
C LEU A 8 -11.45 -5.73 -5.71
N PHE A 9 -10.87 -6.91 -5.52
CA PHE A 9 -9.44 -7.05 -5.24
C PHE A 9 -8.58 -6.56 -6.41
N GLU A 10 -8.90 -6.98 -7.63
CA GLU A 10 -8.16 -6.58 -8.82
C GLU A 10 -8.19 -5.06 -9.00
N PHE A 11 -9.38 -4.47 -8.87
CA PHE A 11 -9.56 -3.03 -8.94
C PHE A 11 -8.77 -2.30 -7.85
N ILE A 12 -8.98 -2.63 -6.57
CA ILE A 12 -8.37 -1.91 -5.44
C ILE A 12 -6.84 -2.11 -5.44
N PHE A 13 -6.32 -3.31 -5.72
CA PHE A 13 -4.87 -3.51 -5.79
C PHE A 13 -4.22 -2.72 -6.92
N LYS A 14 -4.90 -2.58 -8.06
CA LYS A 14 -4.42 -1.73 -9.13
C LYS A 14 -4.35 -0.28 -8.67
N GLN A 15 -5.39 0.25 -8.03
CA GLN A 15 -5.42 1.65 -7.56
C GLN A 15 -4.35 1.90 -6.48
N LEU A 16 -4.20 1.00 -5.51
CA LEU A 16 -3.15 1.07 -4.48
C LEU A 16 -1.75 1.06 -5.11
N THR A 17 -1.55 0.23 -6.14
CA THR A 17 -0.28 0.16 -6.88
C THR A 17 0.03 1.47 -7.58
N ASP A 18 -0.94 2.02 -8.31
CA ASP A 18 -0.79 3.25 -9.06
C ASP A 18 -0.52 4.44 -8.13
N GLU A 19 -1.22 4.51 -6.99
CA GLU A 19 -1.00 5.54 -5.97
C GLU A 19 0.40 5.44 -5.34
N LEU A 20 0.85 4.24 -4.98
CA LEU A 20 2.23 4.04 -4.47
C LEU A 20 3.28 4.47 -5.49
N ILE A 21 3.07 4.16 -6.78
CA ILE A 21 3.97 4.59 -7.86
C ILE A 21 3.97 6.11 -7.98
N ARG A 22 2.78 6.73 -7.96
CA ARG A 22 2.59 8.19 -8.07
C ARG A 22 3.25 8.94 -6.91
N GLN A 23 3.18 8.40 -5.70
CA GLN A 23 3.88 8.92 -4.52
C GLN A 23 5.40 8.69 -4.56
N GLY A 24 5.90 7.86 -5.49
CA GLY A 24 7.31 7.58 -5.68
C GLY A 24 7.85 6.45 -4.79
N HIS A 25 6.97 5.58 -4.28
CA HIS A 25 7.29 4.47 -3.38
C HIS A 25 7.68 3.17 -4.09
N LYS A 26 7.74 3.16 -5.44
CA LYS A 26 8.27 2.03 -6.20
C LYS A 26 9.79 2.17 -6.41
N LEU A 27 10.55 1.39 -5.63
CA LEU A 27 11.99 1.20 -5.84
C LEU A 27 12.31 -0.22 -6.33
N THR A 28 12.06 -1.24 -5.49
CA THR A 28 12.27 -2.65 -5.85
C THR A 28 11.00 -3.35 -6.30
N GLY A 29 9.82 -2.80 -6.00
CA GLY A 29 8.52 -3.47 -6.25
C GLY A 29 8.03 -4.33 -5.09
N ALA A 30 8.89 -4.68 -4.13
CA ALA A 30 8.58 -5.64 -3.06
C ALA A 30 7.31 -5.37 -2.24
N LEU A 31 6.91 -4.10 -2.06
CA LEU A 31 5.65 -3.79 -1.35
C LEU A 31 4.44 -4.21 -2.19
N ILE A 32 4.45 -3.83 -3.47
CA ILE A 32 3.39 -4.11 -4.43
C ILE A 32 3.29 -5.62 -4.64
N GLU A 33 4.43 -6.29 -4.79
CA GLU A 33 4.50 -7.76 -4.94
C GLU A 33 4.03 -8.52 -3.69
N SER A 34 3.93 -7.85 -2.55
CA SER A 34 3.46 -8.46 -1.29
C SER A 34 1.97 -8.33 -1.04
N PHE A 35 1.22 -7.69 -1.96
CA PHE A 35 -0.21 -7.54 -1.81
C PHE A 35 -0.93 -8.89 -1.88
N GLU A 36 -1.76 -9.17 -0.88
CA GLU A 36 -2.54 -10.40 -0.77
C GLU A 36 -3.95 -10.06 -0.28
N GLY A 37 -4.98 -10.66 -0.89
CA GLY A 37 -6.37 -10.45 -0.56
C GLY A 37 -6.95 -11.67 0.17
N LYS A 38 -7.78 -11.45 1.19
CA LYS A 38 -8.56 -12.53 1.84
C LYS A 38 -10.02 -12.16 1.92
N VAL A 39 -10.87 -13.10 1.51
CA VAL A 39 -12.32 -12.97 1.63
C VAL A 39 -12.78 -13.64 2.91
N ARG A 40 -13.62 -12.95 3.69
CA ARG A 40 -14.43 -13.60 4.72
C ARG A 40 -15.88 -13.28 4.46
N GLU A 41 -16.63 -14.32 4.10
CA GLU A 41 -18.08 -14.24 3.97
C GLU A 41 -18.71 -14.33 5.35
N GLN A 42 -19.57 -13.37 5.68
CA GLN A 42 -20.45 -13.39 6.84
C GLN A 42 -21.90 -13.50 6.37
N THR A 43 -22.84 -13.70 7.30
CA THR A 43 -24.27 -13.85 6.97
C THR A 43 -24.82 -12.65 6.20
N ASP A 44 -24.42 -11.43 6.57
CA ASP A 44 -24.95 -10.19 6.00
C ASP A 44 -23.86 -9.25 5.43
N SER A 45 -22.60 -9.69 5.42
CA SER A 45 -21.49 -8.86 4.94
C SER A 45 -20.42 -9.68 4.22
N LEU A 46 -19.69 -8.99 3.35
CA LEU A 46 -18.47 -9.48 2.72
C LEU A 46 -17.31 -8.66 3.24
N ASP A 47 -16.42 -9.28 4.01
CA ASP A 47 -15.20 -8.62 4.43
C ASP A 47 -14.07 -8.94 3.44
N LEU A 48 -13.40 -7.90 2.98
CA LEU A 48 -12.19 -8.00 2.16
C LEU A 48 -11.00 -7.52 2.98
N ASP A 49 -10.11 -8.44 3.36
CA ASP A 49 -8.84 -8.07 3.97
C ASP A 49 -7.77 -7.84 2.90
N PHE A 50 -7.06 -6.72 3.05
CA PHE A 50 -5.92 -6.37 2.23
C PHE A 50 -4.65 -6.49 3.08
N LEU A 51 -3.76 -7.40 2.69
CA LEU A 51 -2.50 -7.68 3.37
C LEU A 51 -1.33 -7.17 2.55
N MET A 52 -0.29 -6.73 3.24
CA MET A 52 0.96 -6.24 2.65
C MET A 52 2.11 -6.33 3.65
N LEU A 53 3.34 -6.16 3.19
CA LEU A 53 4.50 -6.01 4.07
C LEU A 53 4.30 -4.86 5.06
N VAL A 54 4.64 -5.10 6.32
CA VAL A 54 4.39 -4.19 7.46
C VAL A 54 4.92 -2.77 7.24
N TYR A 55 6.01 -2.60 6.48
CA TYR A 55 6.56 -1.27 6.22
C TYR A 55 5.65 -0.39 5.33
N GLY A 56 4.67 -0.97 4.63
CA GLY A 56 3.64 -0.22 3.92
C GLY A 56 2.86 0.71 4.85
N ARG A 57 2.69 0.33 6.12
CA ARG A 57 2.09 1.21 7.14
C ARG A 57 2.91 2.47 7.37
N ALA A 58 4.23 2.39 7.37
CA ALA A 58 5.08 3.56 7.53
C ALA A 58 5.01 4.51 6.32
N LEU A 59 4.69 3.99 5.13
CA LEU A 59 4.44 4.82 3.95
C LEU A 59 3.03 5.43 3.96
N ASN A 60 2.05 4.70 4.49
CA ASN A 60 0.67 5.18 4.64
C ASN A 60 0.55 6.26 5.73
N ASP A 61 0.99 5.95 6.95
CA ASP A 61 0.74 6.77 8.14
C ASP A 61 1.85 7.81 8.36
N GLY A 62 3.01 7.57 7.77
CA GLY A 62 4.24 8.28 8.13
C GLY A 62 4.84 7.85 9.46
N ILE A 63 5.94 8.50 9.82
CA ILE A 63 6.74 8.24 11.01
C ILE A 63 7.07 9.57 11.67
N LEU A 64 6.68 9.73 12.93
CA LEU A 64 7.02 10.89 13.75
C LEU A 64 8.54 10.97 14.03
N PRO A 65 9.11 12.18 14.20
CA PRO A 65 10.55 12.36 14.42
C PRO A 65 11.09 11.55 15.61
N GLU A 66 10.31 11.41 16.69
CA GLU A 66 10.68 10.71 17.90
C GLU A 66 10.89 9.21 17.65
N ARG A 67 10.13 8.64 16.71
CA ARG A 67 10.16 7.22 16.32
C ARG A 67 11.28 6.87 15.34
N ILE A 68 11.99 7.87 14.81
CA ILE A 68 13.14 7.62 13.92
C ILE A 68 14.32 7.08 14.75
N PRO A 69 14.82 5.86 14.44
CA PRO A 69 15.88 5.19 15.19
C PRO A 69 17.27 5.74 14.82
N TYR A 70 17.45 7.04 15.01
CA TYR A 70 18.67 7.79 14.76
C TYR A 70 18.91 8.81 15.87
N THR A 71 20.17 8.93 16.32
CA THR A 71 20.59 9.90 17.33
C THR A 71 21.60 10.85 16.72
N VAL A 72 21.34 12.15 16.79
CA VAL A 72 22.26 13.20 16.34
C VAL A 72 23.35 13.39 17.40
N GLY A 73 24.62 13.37 17.00
CA GLY A 73 25.75 13.71 17.90
C GLY A 73 26.03 12.72 19.03
N GLY A 74 25.40 11.53 19.02
CA GLY A 74 25.69 10.50 20.01
C GLY A 74 27.10 9.92 19.86
N PRO A 75 27.69 9.37 20.94
CA PRO A 75 29.00 8.72 20.87
C PRO A 75 28.96 7.61 19.81
N PRO A 76 30.04 7.40 19.04
CA PRO A 76 30.13 6.32 18.07
C PRO A 76 30.06 4.98 18.80
N ARG A 77 28.85 4.46 18.95
CA ARG A 77 28.60 3.09 19.38
C ARG A 77 28.93 2.26 18.16
N GLY A 78 30.09 1.60 18.12
CA GLY A 78 30.65 0.87 16.96
C GLY A 78 29.81 -0.28 16.39
N GLY A 79 28.48 -0.27 16.53
CA GLY A 79 27.53 -1.17 15.94
C GLY A 79 26.95 -0.65 14.62
N LYS A 80 26.63 -1.59 13.73
CA LYS A 80 25.91 -1.35 12.48
C LYS A 80 24.43 -1.09 12.77
N SER A 81 23.91 0.07 12.36
CA SER A 81 22.49 0.38 12.48
C SER A 81 21.74 -0.17 11.26
N LYS A 82 20.83 -1.13 11.45
CA LYS A 82 19.98 -1.69 10.38
C LYS A 82 19.21 -0.59 9.63
N TYR A 83 18.80 0.47 10.33
CA TYR A 83 18.13 1.61 9.73
C TYR A 83 19.06 2.39 8.78
N ILE A 84 20.29 2.69 9.21
CA ILE A 84 21.27 3.37 8.36
C ILE A 84 21.69 2.48 7.19
N GLU A 85 21.86 1.17 7.40
CA GLU A 85 22.14 0.21 6.32
C GLU A 85 21.02 0.21 5.27
N GLY A 86 19.75 0.17 5.70
CA GLY A 86 18.61 0.28 4.79
C GLY A 86 18.59 1.59 4.00
N LEU A 87 18.97 2.72 4.63
CA LEU A 87 19.09 4.01 3.94
C LEU A 87 20.27 4.05 2.95
N ILE A 88 21.38 3.39 3.26
CA ILE A 88 22.52 3.24 2.35
C ILE A 88 22.07 2.44 1.12
N ASP A 89 21.40 1.30 1.32
CA ASP A 89 20.90 0.47 0.22
C ASP A 89 19.86 1.21 -0.61
N PHE A 90 18.97 1.97 0.03
CA PHE A 90 18.05 2.87 -0.65
C PHE A 90 18.81 3.88 -1.52
N ALA A 91 19.81 4.56 -0.97
CA ALA A 91 20.57 5.57 -1.71
C ALA A 91 21.39 4.98 -2.86
N LEU A 92 21.98 3.80 -2.68
CA LEU A 92 22.67 3.05 -3.74
C LEU A 92 21.74 2.76 -4.90
N LYS A 93 20.55 2.22 -4.62
CA LYS A 93 19.55 1.82 -5.63
C LYS A 93 18.87 3.02 -6.28
N LYS A 94 18.52 4.04 -5.51
CA LYS A 94 17.74 5.20 -6.00
C LYS A 94 18.57 6.17 -6.82
N PHE A 95 19.84 6.36 -6.46
CA PHE A 95 20.70 7.38 -7.07
C PHE A 95 21.88 6.82 -7.86
N THR A 96 22.06 5.49 -7.90
CA THR A 96 23.15 4.82 -8.62
C THR A 96 24.53 5.37 -8.23
N LEU A 97 24.78 5.43 -6.92
CA LEU A 97 25.98 6.04 -6.35
C LEU A 97 26.98 5.01 -5.84
N ASP A 98 28.22 5.45 -5.61
CA ASP A 98 29.20 4.67 -4.87
C ASP A 98 28.86 4.66 -3.36
N LYS A 99 29.37 3.65 -2.65
CA LYS A 99 29.09 3.44 -1.23
C LYS A 99 29.42 4.66 -0.37
N LYS A 100 30.47 5.42 -0.71
CA LYS A 100 30.88 6.61 0.05
C LYS A 100 29.81 7.70 -0.05
N ARG A 101 29.35 8.06 -1.26
CA ARG A 101 28.30 9.06 -1.43
C ARG A 101 26.95 8.57 -0.88
N ALA A 102 26.60 7.30 -1.09
CA ALA A 102 25.38 6.71 -0.55
C ALA A 102 25.36 6.77 0.99
N THR A 103 26.49 6.54 1.66
CA THR A 103 26.63 6.68 3.12
C THR A 103 26.38 8.11 3.57
N SER A 104 27.00 9.10 2.92
CA SER A 104 26.77 10.51 3.23
C SER A 104 25.30 10.91 3.07
N ILE A 105 24.64 10.45 2.01
CA ILE A 105 23.21 10.71 1.76
C ILE A 105 22.33 10.02 2.81
N ALA A 106 22.62 8.77 3.16
CA ALA A 106 21.88 8.04 4.18
C ALA A 106 21.87 8.79 5.52
N PHE A 107 23.03 9.32 5.96
CA PHE A 107 23.10 10.14 7.17
C PHE A 107 22.37 11.48 7.02
N ALA A 108 22.41 12.11 5.84
CA ALA A 108 21.66 13.34 5.59
C ALA A 108 20.14 13.10 5.65
N ILE A 109 19.66 11.99 5.07
CA ILE A 109 18.26 11.55 5.16
C ILE A 109 17.91 11.29 6.62
N ALA A 110 18.70 10.50 7.35
CA ALA A 110 18.45 10.17 8.74
C ALA A 110 18.34 11.41 9.64
N ARG A 111 19.22 12.41 9.45
CA ARG A 111 19.13 13.70 10.16
C ARG A 111 17.83 14.42 9.85
N LYS A 112 17.48 14.55 8.57
CA LYS A 112 16.26 15.25 8.15
C LYS A 112 15.01 14.53 8.65
N GLN A 113 14.98 13.20 8.60
CA GLN A 113 13.87 12.41 9.16
C GLN A 113 13.81 12.57 10.68
N LYS A 114 14.93 12.61 11.38
CA LYS A 114 14.95 12.82 12.84
C LYS A 114 14.47 14.21 13.25
N GLU A 115 14.62 15.20 12.38
CA GLU A 115 14.13 16.56 12.58
C GLU A 115 12.64 16.70 12.24
N LYS A 116 12.18 16.09 11.15
CA LYS A 116 10.86 16.38 10.53
C LYS A 116 9.91 15.19 10.39
N GLY A 117 10.34 13.99 10.75
CA GLY A 117 9.61 12.75 10.48
C GLY A 117 9.71 12.30 9.01
N TYR A 118 8.90 11.31 8.64
CA TYR A 118 8.91 10.72 7.30
C TYR A 118 7.66 9.92 6.94
N PRO A 119 7.00 10.23 5.82
CA PRO A 119 6.57 11.58 5.47
C PRO A 119 5.42 11.98 6.42
N LEU A 120 5.26 13.26 6.77
CA LEU A 120 4.19 13.72 7.67
C LEU A 120 3.22 14.72 7.02
N THR A 121 3.45 15.08 5.75
CA THR A 121 2.66 16.10 5.05
C THR A 121 2.48 15.77 3.57
N GLY A 122 1.26 15.96 3.06
CA GLY A 122 0.92 16.22 1.65
C GLY A 122 1.15 15.09 0.63
N LYS A 123 1.75 13.97 1.03
CA LYS A 123 2.06 12.82 0.15
C LYS A 123 2.05 11.49 0.91
N ILE A 124 1.10 11.32 1.83
CA ILE A 124 0.89 10.07 2.60
C ILE A 124 -0.56 9.60 2.43
N GLY A 125 -0.89 8.45 3.01
CA GLY A 125 -2.25 7.93 3.01
C GLY A 125 -2.64 7.26 1.70
N PHE A 126 -1.78 6.44 1.10
CA PHE A 126 -2.12 5.80 -0.18
C PHE A 126 -3.39 4.93 -0.09
N ILE A 127 -3.68 4.34 1.08
CA ILE A 127 -4.92 3.59 1.31
C ILE A 127 -6.11 4.54 1.34
N ASP A 128 -6.06 5.56 2.20
CA ASP A 128 -7.17 6.50 2.37
C ASP A 128 -7.45 7.29 1.08
N ASN A 129 -6.40 7.64 0.34
CA ASN A 129 -6.50 8.33 -0.95
C ASN A 129 -7.26 7.49 -1.97
N VAL A 130 -6.93 6.19 -2.09
CA VAL A 130 -7.60 5.27 -3.02
C VAL A 130 -9.04 5.04 -2.60
N LEU A 131 -9.28 4.68 -1.34
CA LEU A 131 -10.64 4.38 -0.88
C LEU A 131 -11.57 5.58 -0.98
N SER A 132 -11.05 6.79 -0.76
CA SER A 132 -11.84 8.02 -0.86
C SER A 132 -12.03 8.47 -2.31
N ALA A 133 -11.03 8.30 -3.17
CA ALA A 133 -11.12 8.71 -4.57
C ALA A 133 -11.99 7.76 -5.40
N ASP A 134 -11.95 6.46 -5.08
CA ASP A 134 -12.58 5.42 -5.89
C ASP A 134 -13.88 4.87 -5.26
N SER A 135 -14.43 5.53 -4.23
CA SER A 135 -15.63 5.03 -3.53
C SER A 135 -16.85 4.87 -4.44
N GLU A 136 -17.03 5.80 -5.39
CA GLU A 136 -18.12 5.75 -6.36
C GLU A 136 -17.94 4.57 -7.32
N GLU A 137 -16.73 4.39 -7.85
CA GLU A 137 -16.41 3.28 -8.76
C GLU A 137 -16.56 1.91 -8.07
N ILE A 138 -16.11 1.79 -6.83
CA ILE A 138 -16.31 0.58 -6.02
C ILE A 138 -17.82 0.28 -5.87
N THR A 139 -18.63 1.31 -5.65
CA THR A 139 -20.09 1.16 -5.52
C THR A 139 -20.70 0.70 -6.84
N ASN A 140 -20.26 1.26 -7.97
CA ASN A 140 -20.72 0.88 -9.30
C ASN A 140 -20.36 -0.57 -9.62
N LEU A 141 -19.13 -1.01 -9.33
CA LEU A 141 -18.71 -2.41 -9.52
C LEU A 141 -19.59 -3.40 -8.75
N ILE A 142 -20.00 -3.03 -7.52
CA ILE A 142 -20.92 -3.83 -6.72
C ILE A 142 -22.32 -3.85 -7.37
N ALA A 143 -22.83 -2.69 -7.78
CA ALA A 143 -24.15 -2.57 -8.41
C ALA A 143 -24.23 -3.39 -9.71
N ASP A 144 -23.25 -3.22 -10.60
CA ASP A 144 -23.17 -3.91 -11.88
C ASP A 144 -23.14 -5.43 -11.70
N TYR A 145 -22.37 -5.93 -10.72
CA TYR A 145 -22.33 -7.36 -10.39
C TYR A 145 -23.70 -7.90 -9.99
N TYR A 146 -24.41 -7.19 -9.12
CA TYR A 146 -25.74 -7.62 -8.67
C TYR A 146 -26.79 -7.48 -9.78
N GLU A 147 -26.71 -6.48 -10.64
CA GLU A 147 -27.60 -6.33 -11.79
C GLU A 147 -27.49 -7.55 -12.71
N VAL A 148 -26.26 -7.92 -13.11
CA VAL A 148 -26.01 -9.10 -13.96
C VAL A 148 -26.50 -10.38 -13.28
N THR A 149 -26.21 -10.55 -11.99
CA THR A 149 -26.61 -11.73 -11.22
C THR A 149 -28.13 -11.87 -11.15
N ILE A 150 -28.86 -10.76 -10.91
CA ILE A 150 -30.32 -10.76 -10.85
C ILE A 150 -30.92 -11.07 -12.21
N GLN A 151 -30.39 -10.51 -13.30
CA GLN A 151 -30.86 -10.78 -14.65
C GLN A 151 -30.74 -12.28 -14.99
N GLN A 152 -29.59 -12.89 -14.67
CA GLN A 152 -29.37 -14.33 -14.88
C GLN A 152 -30.39 -15.19 -14.10
N LEU A 153 -30.64 -14.85 -12.83
CA LEU A 153 -31.63 -15.57 -12.02
C LEU A 153 -33.05 -15.46 -12.59
N ILE A 154 -33.43 -14.29 -13.10
CA ILE A 154 -34.73 -14.10 -13.74
C ILE A 154 -34.85 -14.95 -15.01
N GLU A 155 -33.83 -14.93 -15.87
CA GLU A 155 -33.79 -15.70 -17.11
C GLU A 155 -33.88 -17.21 -16.85
N GLU A 156 -33.16 -17.72 -15.84
CA GLU A 156 -33.25 -19.11 -15.42
C GLU A 156 -34.67 -19.48 -15.00
N GLN A 157 -35.31 -18.65 -14.15
CA GLN A 157 -36.68 -18.91 -13.70
C GLN A 157 -37.71 -18.91 -14.83
N ILE A 158 -37.60 -17.99 -15.79
CA ILE A 158 -38.46 -17.98 -16.98
C ILE A 158 -38.24 -19.26 -17.80
N SER A 159 -36.98 -19.66 -18.02
CA SER A 159 -36.66 -20.89 -18.77
C SER A 159 -37.18 -22.17 -18.11
N TYR A 160 -37.23 -22.22 -16.77
CA TYR A 160 -37.83 -23.34 -16.04
C TYR A 160 -39.37 -23.35 -16.11
N ALA A 161 -40.02 -22.19 -16.18
CA ALA A 161 -41.48 -22.09 -16.28
C ALA A 161 -42.04 -22.50 -17.65
N ASP A 162 -41.21 -22.43 -18.70
CA ASP A 162 -41.56 -22.81 -20.07
C ASP A 162 -41.35 -24.32 -20.39
N LYS A 163 -40.93 -25.14 -19.40
CA LYS A 163 -40.76 -26.60 -19.51
C LYS A 163 -41.82 -27.37 -18.73
#